data_AF-A0A9N9NUV5-F1
#
_entry.id   AF-A0A9N9NUV5-F1
#
_cell.length_a   1.000
_cell.length_b   1.000
_cell.length_c   1.000
_cell.angle_alpha   90.00
_cell.angle_beta   90.00
_cell.angle_gamma   90.00
#
_symmetry.space_group_name_H-M   'P 1'
#
loop_
_entity.id
_entity.type
_entity.pdbx_description
1 polymer ?
#
loop_
_entity_poly.entity_id
_entity_poly.type
_entity_poly.pdbx_seq_one_letter_code
_entity_poly.pdbx_strand_id
1 'polypeptide(L)'
;MFICGNRKCRKSQSIFTNSWFEKDKIQVNEILEIYYYWLLKMPSTSIAITIGKDPSTIGYHLSNIRNLIGSHIQEHKQKIGGKDII
;
A
#
# COMPACT_ATOMS: atom_id res chain seq x y z
N MET A 1 -10.33 -12.49 -11.78
CA MET A 1 -11.57 -13.07 -11.24
C MET A 1 -11.48 -14.58 -11.40
N PHE A 2 -11.71 -15.35 -10.35
CA PHE A 2 -11.75 -16.81 -10.42
C PHE A 2 -13.20 -17.27 -10.59
N ILE A 3 -13.44 -18.13 -11.57
CA ILE A 3 -14.77 -18.64 -11.92
C ILE A 3 -14.74 -20.15 -11.79
N CYS A 4 -15.78 -20.75 -11.19
CA CYS A 4 -15.90 -22.19 -11.13
C CYS A 4 -15.98 -22.79 -12.55
N GLY A 5 -15.16 -23.80 -12.85
CA GLY A 5 -15.15 -24.46 -14.16
C GLY A 5 -16.42 -25.26 -14.49
N ASN A 6 -17.25 -25.57 -13.49
CA ASN A 6 -18.55 -26.20 -13.71
C ASN A 6 -19.56 -25.16 -14.21
N ARG A 7 -20.03 -25.31 -15.45
CA ARG A 7 -21.01 -24.39 -16.07
C ARG A 7 -22.34 -24.27 -15.31
N LYS A 8 -22.70 -25.26 -14.48
CA LYS A 8 -23.89 -25.22 -13.60
C LYS A 8 -23.65 -24.46 -12.29
N CYS A 9 -22.39 -24.22 -11.94
CA CYS A 9 -22.00 -23.47 -10.75
C CYS A 9 -21.75 -22.01 -11.11
N ARG A 10 -22.55 -21.09 -10.57
CA ARG A 10 -22.39 -19.63 -10.78
C ARG A 10 -21.44 -18.97 -9.78
N LYS A 11 -20.69 -19.76 -9.00
CA LYS A 11 -19.73 -19.21 -8.03
C LYS A 11 -18.59 -18.53 -8.76
N SER A 12 -18.32 -17.30 -8.37
CA SER A 12 -17.16 -16.54 -8.79
C SER A 12 -16.59 -15.80 -7.59
N GLN A 13 -15.28 -15.60 -7.59
CA GLN A 13 -14.56 -14.89 -6.54
C GLN A 13 -13.67 -13.82 -7.18
N SER A 14 -13.70 -12.61 -6.62
CA SER A 14 -12.77 -11.58 -7.05
C SER A 14 -11.36 -11.97 -6.65
N ILE A 15 -10.37 -11.60 -7.47
CA ILE A 15 -8.95 -11.72 -7.08
C ILE A 15 -8.62 -10.77 -5.91
N PHE A 16 -9.47 -9.79 -5.68
CA PHE A 16 -9.32 -8.83 -4.58
C PHE A 16 -10.06 -9.26 -3.31
N THR A 17 -10.86 -10.34 -3.34
CA THR A 17 -11.57 -10.82 -2.14
C THR A 17 -10.57 -11.19 -1.05
N ASN A 18 -10.75 -10.67 0.17
CA ASN A 18 -9.84 -10.75 1.31
C ASN A 18 -8.44 -10.16 1.07
N SER A 19 -8.26 -9.35 0.01
CA SER A 19 -7.01 -8.64 -0.22
C SER A 19 -7.06 -7.25 0.38
N TRP A 20 -5.90 -6.64 0.52
CA TRP A 20 -5.78 -5.25 0.94
C TRP A 20 -6.54 -4.29 -0.01
N PHE A 21 -6.73 -4.67 -1.27
CA PHE A 21 -7.45 -3.91 -2.30
C PHE A 21 -8.96 -4.14 -2.32
N GLU A 22 -9.53 -4.98 -1.43
CA GLU A 22 -10.94 -5.38 -1.50
C GLU A 22 -11.92 -4.20 -1.32
N LYS A 23 -11.57 -3.27 -0.44
CA LYS A 23 -12.43 -2.13 -0.07
C LYS A 23 -12.12 -0.87 -0.88
N ASP A 24 -11.06 -0.91 -1.68
CA ASP A 24 -10.61 0.25 -2.42
C ASP A 24 -11.41 0.40 -3.71
N LYS A 25 -11.87 1.62 -3.98
CA LYS A 25 -12.46 2.01 -5.27
C LYS A 25 -11.40 2.40 -6.31
N ILE A 26 -10.12 2.30 -5.93
CA ILE A 26 -8.97 2.71 -6.73
C ILE A 26 -8.39 1.46 -7.40
N GLN A 27 -7.90 1.62 -8.62
CA GLN A 27 -7.24 0.53 -9.32
C GLN A 27 -5.88 0.21 -8.67
N VAL A 28 -5.48 -1.06 -8.68
CA VAL A 28 -4.22 -1.50 -8.06
C VAL A 28 -3.01 -0.75 -8.60
N ASN A 29 -2.97 -0.46 -9.91
CA ASN A 29 -1.90 0.33 -10.52
C ASN A 29 -1.81 1.74 -9.93
N GLU A 30 -2.93 2.44 -9.73
CA GLU A 30 -2.95 3.77 -9.11
C GLU A 30 -2.43 3.69 -7.66
N ILE A 31 -2.76 2.62 -6.93
CA ILE A 31 -2.28 2.43 -5.55
C ILE A 31 -0.77 2.19 -5.52
N LEU A 32 -0.25 1.35 -6.43
CA LEU A 32 1.19 1.14 -6.57
C LEU A 32 1.92 2.44 -6.92
N GLU A 33 1.31 3.28 -7.74
CA GLU A 33 1.85 4.58 -8.12
C GLU A 33 1.87 5.57 -6.94
N ILE A 34 0.79 5.63 -6.14
CA ILE A 34 0.76 6.39 -4.88
C ILE A 34 1.94 6.00 -3.97
N TYR A 35 2.21 4.70 -3.88
CA TYR A 35 3.29 4.16 -3.05
C TYR A 35 4.69 4.46 -3.58
N TYR A 36 4.84 4.41 -4.90
CA TYR A 36 6.06 4.85 -5.56
C TYR A 36 6.36 6.32 -5.25
N TYR A 37 5.37 7.22 -5.38
CA TYR A 37 5.58 8.63 -5.06
C TYR A 37 5.84 8.89 -3.57
N TRP A 38 5.21 8.11 -2.69
CA TRP A 38 5.50 8.19 -1.26
C TRP A 38 6.96 7.79 -0.93
N LEU A 39 7.48 6.74 -1.59
CA LEU A 39 8.88 6.34 -1.45
C LEU A 39 9.85 7.43 -1.93
N LEU A 40 9.48 8.15 -2.99
CA LEU A 40 10.19 9.34 -3.49
C LEU A 40 10.04 10.58 -2.60
N LYS A 41 9.37 10.45 -1.45
CA LYS A 41 9.13 11.55 -0.49
C LYS A 41 8.35 12.72 -1.07
N MET A 42 7.51 12.45 -2.08
CA MET A 42 6.68 13.47 -2.67
C MET A 42 5.60 13.96 -1.67
N PRO A 43 5.29 15.27 -1.60
CA PRO A 43 4.23 15.76 -0.71
C PRO A 43 2.87 15.13 -1.03
N SER A 44 2.06 14.84 -0.01
CA SER A 44 0.75 14.21 -0.19
C SER A 44 -0.20 15.02 -1.08
N THR A 45 -0.11 16.36 -1.03
CA THR A 45 -0.86 17.27 -1.91
C THR A 45 -0.45 17.11 -3.36
N SER A 46 0.84 17.01 -3.64
CA SER A 46 1.37 16.76 -4.98
C SER A 46 0.96 15.38 -5.51
N ILE A 47 0.97 14.36 -4.65
CA ILE A 47 0.48 13.01 -4.99
C ILE A 47 -1.01 13.06 -5.37
N ALA A 48 -1.84 13.76 -4.57
CA ALA A 48 -3.26 13.93 -4.85
C ALA A 48 -3.53 14.60 -6.20
N ILE A 49 -2.78 15.65 -6.52
CA ILE A 49 -2.87 16.35 -7.81
C ILE A 49 -2.44 15.44 -8.96
N THR A 50 -1.34 14.69 -8.79
CA THR A 50 -0.77 13.83 -9.84
C THR A 50 -1.67 12.66 -10.18
N ILE A 51 -2.20 11.98 -9.16
CA ILE A 51 -3.09 10.81 -9.31
C ILE A 51 -4.54 11.25 -9.60
N GLY A 52 -4.89 12.52 -9.34
CA GLY A 52 -6.24 13.04 -9.53
C GLY A 52 -7.27 12.47 -8.55
N LYS A 53 -6.87 12.21 -7.30
CA LYS A 53 -7.74 11.69 -6.23
C LYS A 53 -7.89 12.71 -5.13
N ASP A 54 -8.93 12.55 -4.33
CA ASP A 54 -9.14 13.43 -3.20
C ASP A 54 -8.03 13.24 -2.13
N PRO A 55 -7.67 14.30 -1.39
CA PRO A 55 -6.62 14.21 -0.38
C PRO A 55 -6.90 13.21 0.75
N SER A 56 -8.18 12.95 1.08
CA SER A 56 -8.54 12.01 2.14
C SER A 56 -8.25 10.56 1.73
N THR A 57 -8.51 10.23 0.47
CA THR A 57 -8.14 8.96 -0.15
C THR A 57 -6.63 8.77 -0.15
N ILE A 58 -5.86 9.77 -0.58
CA ILE A 58 -4.39 9.70 -0.51
C ILE A 58 -3.93 9.51 0.94
N GLY A 59 -4.47 10.29 1.88
CA GLY A 59 -4.14 10.18 3.31
C GLY A 59 -4.39 8.79 3.89
N TYR A 60 -5.49 8.14 3.51
CA TYR A 60 -5.81 6.77 3.88
C TYR A 60 -4.72 5.79 3.41
N HIS A 61 -4.38 5.81 2.12
CA HIS A 61 -3.35 4.92 1.57
C HIS A 61 -1.96 5.18 2.17
N LEU A 62 -1.56 6.46 2.32
CA LEU A 62 -0.28 6.81 2.91
C LEU A 62 -0.17 6.38 4.39
N SER A 63 -1.27 6.43 5.13
CA SER A 63 -1.30 5.93 6.52
C SER A 63 -1.18 4.41 6.56
N ASN A 64 -1.89 3.71 5.67
CA ASN A 64 -1.85 2.26 5.58
C ASN A 64 -0.46 1.73 5.25
N ILE A 65 0.22 2.29 4.24
CA ILE A 65 1.59 1.85 3.91
C ILE A 65 2.58 2.14 5.03
N ARG A 66 2.44 3.28 5.71
CA ARG A 66 3.27 3.61 6.85
C ARG A 66 3.11 2.59 7.98
N ASN A 67 1.87 2.20 8.29
CA ASN A 67 1.57 1.20 9.31
C ASN A 67 2.09 -0.19 8.91
N LEU A 68 1.89 -0.57 7.63
CA LEU A 68 2.38 -1.84 7.10
C LEU A 68 3.90 -1.93 7.22
N ILE A 69 4.62 -0.92 6.74
CA ILE A 69 6.08 -0.87 6.82
C ILE A 69 6.53 -0.84 8.28
N GLY A 70 5.90 -0.03 9.14
CA GLY A 70 6.20 0.03 10.56
C GLY A 70 6.04 -1.32 11.28
N SER A 71 5.02 -2.11 10.91
CA SER A 71 4.82 -3.45 11.48
C SER A 71 5.84 -4.50 11.01
N HIS A 72 6.53 -4.25 9.89
CA HIS A 72 7.51 -5.17 9.31
C HIS A 72 8.96 -4.75 9.55
N ILE A 73 9.22 -3.51 9.97
CA ILE A 73 10.56 -3.08 10.37
C ILE A 73 10.85 -3.67 11.76
N GLN A 74 11.72 -4.68 11.80
CA GLN A 74 12.36 -5.09 13.05
C GLN A 74 13.45 -4.06 13.37
N GLU A 75 13.26 -3.29 14.44
CA GLU A 75 14.31 -2.40 14.94
C GLU A 75 15.46 -3.24 15.51
N HIS A 76 16.52 -3.39 14.73
CA HIS A 76 17.76 -3.97 15.22
C HIS A 76 18.61 -2.87 15.88
N LYS A 77 18.78 -2.95 17.20
CA LYS A 77 19.75 -2.12 17.93
C LYS A 77 21.16 -2.59 17.59
N GLN A 78 21.75 -2.04 16.54
CA GLN A 78 23.18 -2.19 16.27
C GLN A 78 23.94 -1.05 16.96
N LYS A 79 24.89 -1.40 17.82
CA LYS A 79 25.81 -0.41 18.40
C LYS A 79 26.72 0.09 17.28
N ILE A 80 26.48 1.31 16.79
CA ILE A 80 27.41 2.01 15.91
C ILE A 80 28.49 2.61 16.82
N GLY A 81 29.51 1.82 17.15
CA GLY A 81 30.58 2.26 18.04
C GLY A 81 31.41 1.12 18.62
N GLY A 82 32.67 1.01 18.19
CA GLY A 82 33.72 0.26 18.88
C GLY A 82 34.25 1.03 20.10
N LYS A 83 35.23 0.46 20.81
CA LYS A 83 36.00 1.21 21.82
C LYS A 83 36.50 2.51 21.16
N ASP A 84 36.24 3.66 21.77
CA ASP A 84 36.72 5.00 21.38
C ASP A 84 35.96 5.78 20.28
N ILE A 85 34.66 5.54 20.08
CA ILE A 85 33.79 6.46 19.30
C ILE A 85 32.83 7.17 20.27
N ILE A 86 33.06 8.48 20.51
CA ILE A 86 32.18 9.43 21.22
C ILE A 86 31.17 10.02 20.23
#